data_AF-A0A0N1MRW8-F1
#
_entry.id   AF-A0A0N1MRW8-F1
#
_cell.length_a   1.000
_cell.length_b   1.000
_cell.length_c   1.000
_cell.angle_alpha   90.00
_cell.angle_beta   90.00
_cell.angle_gamma   90.00
#
_symmetry.space_group_name_H-M   'P 1'
#
loop_
_entity.id
_entity.type
_entity.pdbx_description
1 polymer ?
#
loop_
_entity_poly.entity_id
_entity_poly.type
_entity_poly.pdbx_seq_one_letter_code
_entity_poly.pdbx_strand_id
1 'polypeptide(L)'
;MSRVLPFRNPENLPNPLVRPRPAGHDRAVSEVRARRRGGALLRRPFFVSDRPAIPLTLEEVARAADQRGLVVAPACMAGVMTNLALLARHAETLRGTTK
;
A
#
# COMPACT_ATOMS: atom_id res chain seq x y z
N MET A 1 18.11 -42.64 35.03
CA MET A 1 16.89 -41.79 35.00
C MET A 1 17.17 -40.62 34.08
N SER A 2 16.74 -40.68 32.81
CA SER A 2 17.00 -39.65 31.80
C SER A 2 15.89 -38.61 31.79
N ARG A 3 16.25 -37.33 32.00
CA ARG A 3 15.33 -36.19 31.85
C ARG A 3 15.09 -35.93 30.36
N VAL A 4 13.85 -36.07 29.92
CA VAL A 4 13.39 -35.63 28.60
C VAL A 4 13.28 -34.10 28.65
N LEU A 5 14.13 -33.40 27.89
CA LEU A 5 13.95 -31.96 27.67
C LEU A 5 12.81 -31.76 26.66
N PRO A 6 11.90 -30.79 26.86
CA PRO A 6 10.86 -30.51 25.88
C PRO A 6 11.49 -30.03 24.57
N PHE A 7 11.11 -30.69 23.47
CA PHE A 7 11.50 -30.31 22.12
C PHE A 7 11.01 -28.89 21.84
N ARG A 8 11.93 -27.93 21.73
CA ARG A 8 11.59 -26.56 21.30
C ARG A 8 11.37 -26.58 19.80
N ASN A 9 10.16 -26.24 19.35
CA ASN A 9 9.86 -26.03 17.94
C ASN A 9 10.77 -24.90 17.40
N PRO A 10 11.61 -25.16 16.38
CA PRO A 10 12.53 -24.16 15.82
C PRO A 10 11.81 -22.96 15.19
N GLU A 11 10.53 -23.08 14.84
CA GLU A 11 9.71 -21.96 14.33
C GLU A 11 9.35 -20.93 15.40
N ASN A 12 9.53 -21.26 16.69
CA ASN A 12 9.26 -20.36 17.81
C ASN A 12 10.51 -19.62 18.30
N LEU A 13 11.62 -19.72 17.54
CA LEU A 13 12.79 -18.90 17.79
C LEU A 13 12.51 -17.47 17.30
N PRO A 14 12.69 -16.44 18.14
CA PRO A 14 12.51 -15.07 17.69
C PRO A 14 13.48 -14.80 16.53
N ASN A 15 12.92 -14.39 15.38
CA ASN A 15 13.72 -14.07 14.20
C ASN A 15 14.69 -12.91 14.56
N PRO A 16 16.02 -13.13 14.51
CA PRO A 16 17.01 -12.14 14.94
C PRO A 16 17.03 -10.88 14.08
N LEU A 17 16.38 -10.91 12.91
CA LEU A 17 16.22 -9.75 12.02
C LEU A 17 15.02 -8.87 12.39
N VAL A 18 14.11 -9.35 13.24
CA VAL A 18 12.97 -8.55 13.72
C VAL A 18 13.45 -7.66 14.86
N ARG A 19 13.66 -6.37 14.55
CA ARG A 19 13.99 -5.38 15.58
C ARG A 19 12.84 -5.30 16.59
N PRO A 20 13.13 -5.28 17.91
CA PRO A 20 12.10 -5.11 18.92
C PRO A 20 11.35 -3.79 18.67
N ARG A 21 10.02 -3.82 18.73
CA ARG A 21 9.21 -2.58 18.64
C ARG A 21 9.63 -1.65 19.78
N PRO A 22 9.92 -0.37 19.50
CA PRO A 22 10.24 0.58 20.55
C PRO A 22 9.04 0.74 21.49
N ALA A 23 9.30 0.70 22.81
CA ALA A 23 8.29 0.97 23.82
C ALA A 23 7.66 2.35 23.55
N GLY A 24 6.36 2.39 23.25
CA GLY A 24 5.64 3.61 22.88
C GLY A 24 5.18 3.71 21.43
N HIS A 25 5.49 2.75 20.56
CA HIS A 25 5.00 2.72 19.17
C HIS A 25 3.46 2.79 19.11
N ASP A 26 2.75 2.10 20.00
CA ASP A 26 1.29 2.07 20.01
C ASP A 26 0.67 3.41 20.43
N ARG A 27 1.37 4.19 21.28
CA ARG A 27 0.95 5.54 21.68
C ARG A 27 1.13 6.53 20.53
N ALA A 28 2.26 6.49 19.84
CA ALA A 28 2.50 7.31 18.66
C ALA A 28 1.50 7.02 17.52
N VAL A 29 1.21 5.74 17.26
CA VAL A 29 0.20 5.33 16.27
C VAL A 29 -1.20 5.81 16.68
N SER A 30 -1.54 5.74 17.97
CA SER A 30 -2.83 6.23 18.49
C SER A 30 -2.97 7.76 18.40
N GLU A 31 -1.90 8.52 18.68
CA GLU A 31 -1.88 9.98 18.55
C GLU A 31 -2.00 10.44 17.09
N VAL A 32 -1.30 9.77 16.15
CA VAL A 32 -1.45 10.02 14.72
C VAL A 32 -2.88 9.73 14.26
N ARG A 33 -3.51 8.67 14.78
CA ARG A 33 -4.88 8.28 14.45
C ARG A 33 -5.92 9.23 15.06
N ALA A 34 -5.66 9.77 16.25
CA ALA A 34 -6.51 10.76 16.91
C ALA A 34 -6.47 12.12 16.19
N ARG A 35 -5.30 12.58 15.74
CA ARG A 35 -5.16 13.83 14.96
C ARG A 35 -5.94 13.79 13.64
N ARG A 36 -6.11 12.62 13.01
CA ARG A 36 -6.93 12.47 11.79
C ARG A 36 -8.44 12.57 12.03
N ARG A 37 -8.92 12.44 13.27
CA ARG A 37 -10.36 12.53 13.60
C ARG A 37 -10.82 13.95 13.97
N GLY A 38 -9.90 14.86 14.33
CA GLY A 38 -10.22 16.19 14.83
C GLY A 38 -10.11 17.33 13.83
N GLY A 39 -9.64 17.08 12.60
CA GLY A 39 -9.60 18.09 11.56
C GLY A 39 -10.88 18.03 10.75
N ALA A 40 -11.73 19.06 10.84
CA ALA A 40 -12.74 19.33 9.83
C ALA A 40 -12.01 19.58 8.49
N LEU A 41 -11.71 18.49 7.78
CA LEU A 41 -11.38 18.52 6.37
C LEU A 41 -12.56 19.23 5.72
N LEU A 42 -12.35 20.48 5.32
CA LEU A 42 -13.16 21.12 4.30
C LEU A 42 -13.31 20.07 3.19
N ARG A 43 -14.49 19.43 3.13
CA ARG A 43 -14.80 18.42 2.12
C ARG A 43 -14.71 19.17 0.81
N ARG A 44 -13.55 19.10 0.16
CA ARG A 44 -13.44 19.47 -1.25
C ARG A 44 -14.59 18.74 -1.93
N PRO A 45 -15.41 19.43 -2.75
CA PRO A 45 -16.47 18.74 -3.47
C PRO A 45 -15.81 17.54 -4.15
N PHE A 46 -16.29 16.35 -3.78
CA PHE A 46 -15.91 15.14 -4.47
C PHE A 46 -16.58 15.28 -5.83
N PHE A 47 -15.86 15.87 -6.79
CA PHE A 47 -16.31 15.84 -8.16
C PHE A 47 -16.48 14.37 -8.50
N VAL A 48 -17.70 14.00 -8.88
CA VAL A 48 -17.98 12.71 -9.50
C VAL A 48 -17.25 12.76 -10.84
N SER A 49 -15.96 12.43 -10.80
CA SER A 49 -15.14 12.38 -11.99
C SER A 49 -15.60 11.17 -12.79
N ASP A 50 -15.76 11.39 -14.10
CA ASP A 50 -15.78 10.33 -15.10
C ASP A 50 -14.82 9.20 -14.72
N ARG A 51 -15.29 7.96 -14.91
CA ARG A 51 -14.56 6.73 -14.56
C ARG A 51 -13.09 6.89 -14.92
N PRO A 52 -12.17 6.99 -13.94
CA PRO A 52 -10.78 7.30 -14.25
C PRO A 52 -10.22 6.18 -15.13
N ALA A 53 -9.76 6.57 -16.33
CA ALA A 53 -9.02 5.67 -17.20
C ALA A 53 -7.69 5.34 -16.52
N ILE A 54 -7.37 4.05 -16.43
CA ILE A 54 -6.09 3.60 -15.89
C ILE A 54 -5.06 3.70 -17.02
N PRO A 55 -3.97 4.46 -16.85
CA PRO A 55 -2.88 4.51 -17.83
C PRO A 55 -2.29 3.11 -18.05
N LEU A 56 -2.17 2.68 -19.30
CA LEU A 56 -1.66 1.35 -19.66
C LEU A 56 -0.42 1.39 -20.54
N THR A 57 -0.02 2.58 -21.00
CA THR A 57 1.22 2.80 -21.73
C THR A 57 2.21 3.66 -20.94
N LEU A 58 3.49 3.57 -21.29
CA LEU A 58 4.55 4.37 -20.69
C LEU A 58 4.32 5.87 -20.86
N GLU A 59 3.82 6.27 -22.04
CA GLU A 59 3.52 7.68 -22.35
C GLU A 59 2.37 8.22 -21.49
N GLU A 60 1.29 7.45 -21.37
CA GLU A 60 0.16 7.83 -20.52
C GLU A 60 0.57 7.93 -19.04
N VAL A 61 1.44 7.02 -18.56
CA VAL A 61 1.99 7.08 -17.20
C VAL A 61 2.86 8.31 -17.01
N ALA A 62 3.77 8.60 -17.95
CA ALA A 62 4.62 9.79 -17.89
C ALA A 62 3.79 11.08 -17.87
N ARG A 63 2.80 11.19 -18.77
CA ARG A 63 1.87 12.32 -18.82
C ARG A 63 1.04 12.44 -17.54
N ALA A 64 0.54 11.32 -17.01
CA ALA A 64 -0.25 11.30 -15.78
C ALA A 64 0.57 11.67 -14.54
N ALA A 65 1.85 11.31 -14.52
CA ALA A 65 2.79 11.68 -13.46
C ALA A 65 3.13 13.17 -13.53
N ASP A 66 3.43 13.68 -14.73
CA ASP A 66 3.73 15.09 -14.98
C ASP A 66 2.57 16.02 -14.57
N GLN A 67 1.34 15.69 -14.98
CA GLN A 67 0.12 16.42 -14.57
C GLN A 67 -0.08 16.47 -13.04
N ARG A 68 0.51 15.52 -12.31
CA ARG A 68 0.43 15.44 -10.84
C ARG A 68 1.69 15.95 -10.15
N GLY A 69 2.68 16.45 -10.89
CA GLY A 69 3.97 16.87 -10.35
C GLY A 69 4.76 15.71 -9.72
N LEU A 70 4.57 14.48 -10.21
CA LEU A 70 5.23 13.28 -9.72
C LEU A 70 6.40 12.91 -10.64
N VAL A 71 7.54 12.59 -10.03
CA VAL A 71 8.70 12.04 -10.75
C VAL A 71 8.77 10.55 -10.49
N VAL A 72 8.66 9.74 -11.56
CA VAL A 72 8.84 8.29 -11.50
C VAL A 72 10.26 7.98 -11.95
N ALA A 73 11.10 7.48 -11.04
CA ALA A 73 12.44 7.05 -11.39
C ALA A 73 12.40 5.91 -12.43
N PRO A 74 13.31 5.88 -13.42
CA PRO A 74 13.29 4.85 -14.46
C PRO A 74 13.28 3.42 -13.93
N ALA A 75 14.05 3.15 -12.86
CA ALA A 75 14.09 1.84 -12.19
C ALA A 75 12.74 1.40 -11.60
N CYS A 76 11.85 2.34 -11.28
CA CYS A 76 10.52 2.05 -10.73
C CYS A 76 9.47 1.78 -11.82
N MET A 77 9.74 2.16 -13.07
CA MET A 77 8.74 2.17 -14.14
C MET A 77 8.15 0.78 -14.39
N ALA A 78 8.99 -0.27 -14.40
CA ALA A 78 8.51 -1.64 -14.57
C ALA A 78 7.47 -2.04 -13.51
N GLY A 79 7.74 -1.74 -12.24
CA GLY A 79 6.81 -2.03 -11.14
C GLY A 79 5.54 -1.19 -11.19
N VAL A 80 5.63 0.07 -11.61
CA VAL A 80 4.47 0.93 -11.84
C VAL A 80 3.56 0.34 -12.91
N MET A 81 4.13 -0.08 -14.04
CA MET A 81 3.36 -0.70 -15.13
C MET A 81 2.67 -2.00 -14.69
N THR A 82 3.37 -2.87 -13.95
CA THR A 82 2.77 -4.10 -13.43
C THR A 82 1.59 -3.82 -12.50
N ASN A 83 1.72 -2.84 -11.60
CA ASN A 83 0.64 -2.47 -10.69
C ASN A 83 -0.57 -1.89 -11.43
N LEU A 84 -0.33 -1.03 -12.43
CA LEU A 84 -1.40 -0.45 -13.24
C LEU A 84 -2.15 -1.51 -14.06
N ALA A 85 -1.44 -2.50 -14.62
CA ALA A 85 -2.07 -3.63 -15.30
C ALA A 85 -2.96 -4.45 -14.35
N LEU A 86 -2.51 -4.70 -13.12
CA LEU A 86 -3.31 -5.39 -12.11
C LEU A 86 -4.57 -4.59 -11.75
N LEU A 87 -4.43 -3.27 -11.56
CA LEU A 87 -5.56 -2.38 -11.28
C LEU A 87 -6.54 -2.33 -12.45
N ALA A 88 -6.07 -2.35 -13.70
CA ALA A 88 -6.93 -2.36 -14.88
C ALA A 88 -7.80 -3.61 -14.92
N ARG A 89 -7.21 -4.79 -14.73
CA ARG A 89 -7.95 -6.05 -14.61
C ARG A 89 -8.96 -6.01 -13.46
N HIS A 90 -8.56 -5.48 -12.30
CA HIS A 90 -9.47 -5.40 -11.16
C HIS A 90 -10.62 -4.42 -11.41
N ALA A 91 -10.36 -3.31 -12.11
CA ALA A 91 -11.38 -2.35 -12.51
C ALA A 91 -12.39 -2.98 -13.48
N GLU A 92 -11.96 -3.85 -14.40
CA GLU A 92 -12.89 -4.61 -15.26
C GLU A 92 -13.80 -5.52 -14.44
N THR A 93 -13.26 -6.21 -13.43
CA THR A 93 -14.07 -7.04 -12.52
C THR A 93 -15.08 -6.21 -11.75
N LEU A 94 -14.67 -5.08 -11.19
CA LEU A 94 -15.58 -4.18 -10.47
C LEU A 94 -16.64 -3.54 -11.38
N ARG A 95 -16.35 -3.39 -12.68
CA ARG A 95 -17.30 -2.90 -13.69
C ARG A 95 -18.24 -3.99 -14.20
N GLY A 96 -18.03 -5.26 -13.82
CA GLY A 96 -18.78 -6.40 -14.37
C GLY A 96 -18.51 -6.65 -15.84
N THR A 97 -17.37 -6.16 -16.36
CA THR A 97 -16.99 -6.33 -17.77
C THR A 97 -16.06 -7.53 -17.99
N THR A 98 -15.60 -8.19 -16.92
CA THR A 98 -15.00 -9.52 -17.02
C THR A 98 -16.12 -10.54 -17.25
N LYS A 99 -16.12 -11.16 -18.43
CA LYS A 99 -17.03 -12.23 -18.82
C LYS A 99 -16.48 -13.58 -18.38
#